data_AF-A0A6A4MTV9-F1
#
_entry.id   AF-A0A6A4MTV9-F1
#
_cell.length_a   1.000
_cell.length_b   1.000
_cell.length_c   1.000
_cell.angle_alpha   90.00
_cell.angle_beta   90.00
_cell.angle_gamma   90.00
#
_symmetry.space_group_name_H-M   'P 1'
#
loop_
_entity.id
_entity.type
_entity.pdbx_description
1 polymer ?
#
loop_
_entity_poly.entity_id
_entity_poly.type
_entity_poly.pdbx_seq_one_letter_code
_entity_poly.pdbx_strand_id
1 'polypeptide(L)'
;MTSRMVQYIGAFDGFKVLDLVYEQDEEDWRVFSMYLLLSDATDGLSALVEKVGSESGFLEHKLDVEKVEVSEFRSPRFKISFGLETCNMLKDHSVMEI
;
A
#
# COMPACT_ATOMS: atom_id res chain seq x y z
N MET A 1 -14.58 8.40 -2.09
CA MET A 1 -14.35 9.34 -0.98
C MET A 1 -13.48 10.47 -1.47
N THR A 2 -13.82 11.70 -1.12
CA THR A 2 -13.06 12.92 -1.47
C THR A 2 -12.82 13.73 -0.21
N SER A 3 -11.63 14.30 -0.04
CA SER A 3 -11.26 15.13 1.10
C SER A 3 -10.53 16.37 0.61
N ARG A 4 -10.73 17.50 1.30
CA ARG A 4 -9.93 18.73 1.11
C ARG A 4 -8.94 18.95 2.26
N MET A 5 -8.82 17.96 3.15
CA MET A 5 -7.87 18.01 4.27
C MET A 5 -6.49 17.57 3.81
N VAL A 6 -5.48 18.01 4.56
CA VAL A 6 -4.11 17.51 4.47
C VAL A 6 -4.10 15.98 4.53
N GLN A 7 -3.40 15.33 3.60
CA GLN A 7 -3.27 13.88 3.51
C GLN A 7 -1.81 13.48 3.71
N TYR A 8 -1.56 12.28 4.20
CA TYR A 8 -0.21 11.72 4.28
C TYR A 8 0.14 11.09 2.92
N ILE A 9 0.93 11.79 2.11
CA ILE A 9 1.24 11.36 0.75
C ILE A 9 2.73 11.52 0.44
N GLY A 10 3.34 10.47 -0.09
CA GLY A 10 4.65 10.50 -0.74
C GLY A 10 4.49 10.45 -2.26
N ALA A 11 5.23 11.27 -2.99
CA ALA A 11 5.32 11.19 -4.44
C ALA A 11 6.73 10.76 -4.84
N PHE A 12 6.81 9.72 -5.67
CA PHE A 12 8.05 9.14 -6.14
C PHE A 12 8.05 9.06 -7.66
N ASP A 13 9.21 8.73 -8.23
CA ASP A 13 9.31 8.51 -9.68
C ASP A 13 8.45 7.30 -10.11
N GLY A 14 7.36 7.61 -10.80
CA GLY A 14 6.42 6.65 -11.40
C GLY A 14 5.23 6.22 -10.52
N PHE A 15 5.16 6.63 -9.25
CA PHE A 15 4.04 6.27 -8.36
C PHE A 15 3.92 7.21 -7.14
N LYS A 16 2.76 7.15 -6.49
CA LYS A 16 2.45 7.85 -5.25
C LYS A 16 2.06 6.86 -4.17
N VAL A 17 2.31 7.21 -2.92
CA VAL A 17 1.93 6.45 -1.72
C VAL A 17 1.00 7.31 -0.89
N LEU A 18 -0.12 6.76 -0.45
CA LEU A 18 -1.04 7.38 0.48
C LEU A 18 -1.10 6.52 1.75
N ASP A 19 -0.92 7.14 2.92
CA ASP A 19 -1.10 6.50 4.23
C ASP A 19 -2.47 6.88 4.82
N LEU A 20 -3.27 5.85 5.12
CA LEU A 20 -4.56 5.96 5.79
C LEU A 20 -4.48 5.32 7.17
N VAL A 21 -4.22 6.14 8.17
CA VAL A 21 -4.19 5.75 9.58
C VAL A 21 -5.61 5.41 10.06
N TYR A 22 -5.80 4.23 10.65
CA TYR A 22 -7.05 3.85 11.30
C TYR A 22 -7.19 4.52 12.67
N GLU A 23 -8.43 4.75 13.09
CA GLU A 23 -8.70 5.21 14.45
C GLU A 23 -8.19 4.17 15.47
N GLN A 24 -7.45 4.65 16.45
CA GLN A 24 -6.85 3.85 17.51
C GLN A 24 -7.78 3.80 18.72
N ASP A 25 -7.89 2.62 19.34
CA ASP A 25 -8.56 2.44 20.62
C ASP A 25 -7.60 2.81 21.78
N GLU A 26 -8.09 3.43 22.84
CA GLU A 26 -7.27 3.93 23.96
C GLU A 26 -6.51 2.80 24.69
N GLU A 27 -7.05 1.57 24.64
CA GLU A 27 -6.44 0.39 25.26
C GLU A 27 -5.46 -0.34 24.33
N ASP A 28 -5.42 -0.02 23.03
CA ASP A 28 -4.54 -0.68 22.06
C ASP A 28 -3.34 0.20 21.70
N TRP A 29 -2.14 -0.26 22.04
CA TRP A 29 -0.88 0.44 21.73
C TRP A 29 -0.49 0.36 20.26
N ARG A 30 -1.13 -0.51 19.46
CA ARG A 30 -0.81 -0.70 18.05
C ARG A 30 -1.48 0.38 17.21
N VAL A 31 -0.73 0.93 16.26
CA VAL A 31 -1.24 1.82 15.23
C VAL A 31 -1.33 1.03 13.93
N PHE A 32 -2.52 1.00 13.33
CA PHE A 32 -2.74 0.36 12.04
C PHE A 32 -2.89 1.43 10.96
N SER A 33 -2.23 1.19 9.83
CA SER A 33 -2.30 2.03 8.63
C SER A 33 -2.57 1.18 7.40
N MET A 34 -3.36 1.70 6.48
CA MET A 34 -3.48 1.18 5.12
C MET A 34 -2.65 2.05 4.18
N TYR A 35 -1.70 1.45 3.49
CA TYR A 35 -0.92 2.13 2.45
C TYR A 35 -1.47 1.80 1.07
N LEU A 36 -1.79 2.86 0.31
CA LEU A 36 -2.26 2.76 -1.07
C LEU A 36 -1.16 3.24 -2.01
N LEU A 37 -0.60 2.30 -2.77
CA LEU A 37 0.39 2.57 -3.82
C LEU A 37 -0.36 2.77 -5.14
N LEU A 38 -0.20 3.95 -5.74
CA LEU A 38 -0.88 4.35 -6.97
C LEU A 38 0.15 4.66 -8.06
N SER A 39 0.19 3.87 -9.12
CA SER A 39 1.03 4.16 -10.28
C SER A 39 0.57 5.42 -11.02
N ASP A 40 1.53 6.17 -11.57
CA ASP A 40 1.21 7.32 -12.44
C ASP A 40 0.63 6.85 -13.79
N ALA A 41 1.10 5.70 -14.29
CA ALA A 41 0.55 5.05 -15.47
C ALA A 41 -0.71 4.23 -15.10
N THR A 42 -1.72 4.26 -15.97
CA THR A 42 -3.00 3.55 -15.74
C THR A 42 -2.86 2.02 -15.75
N ASP A 43 -1.92 1.50 -16.52
CA ASP A 43 -1.53 0.09 -16.63
C ASP A 43 -0.28 -0.25 -15.80
N GLY A 44 0.18 0.69 -14.95
CA GLY A 44 1.43 0.59 -14.21
C GLY A 44 1.42 -0.38 -13.02
N LEU A 45 0.28 -0.98 -12.67
CA LEU A 45 0.16 -1.83 -11.49
C LEU A 45 1.11 -3.05 -11.54
N SER A 46 1.22 -3.71 -12.70
CA SER A 46 2.09 -4.89 -12.83
C SER A 46 3.56 -4.53 -12.61
N ALA A 47 4.02 -3.43 -13.22
CA ALA A 47 5.39 -2.95 -13.05
C ALA A 47 5.66 -2.52 -11.59
N LEU A 48 4.66 -1.94 -10.92
CA LEU A 48 4.77 -1.55 -9.52
C LEU A 48 4.86 -2.77 -8.59
N VAL A 49 4.08 -3.83 -8.84
CA VAL A 49 4.18 -5.10 -8.10
C VAL A 49 5.54 -5.75 -8.29
N GLU A 50 6.05 -5.78 -9.52
CA GLU A 50 7.39 -6.32 -9.81
C GLU A 50 8.49 -5.53 -9.09
N LYS A 51 8.39 -4.20 -9.08
CA LYS A 51 9.33 -3.32 -8.36
C LYS A 51 9.31 -3.58 -6.84
N VAL A 52 8.12 -3.67 -6.24
CA VAL A 52 7.96 -4.00 -4.82
C VAL A 52 8.55 -5.37 -4.48
N GLY A 53 8.42 -6.36 -5.37
CA GLY A 53 8.94 -7.71 -5.14
C GLY A 53 10.43 -7.91 -5.42
N SER A 54 11.09 -6.99 -6.13
CA SER A 54 12.49 -7.12 -6.56
C SER A 54 13.46 -6.26 -5.74
N GLU A 55 13.02 -5.12 -5.23
CA GLU A 55 13.86 -4.20 -4.46
C GLU A 55 13.76 -4.48 -2.95
N SER A 56 14.86 -4.95 -2.35
CA SER A 56 14.91 -5.19 -0.90
C SER A 56 14.77 -3.88 -0.13
N GLY A 57 13.93 -3.86 0.91
CA GLY A 57 13.68 -2.66 1.70
C GLY A 57 12.75 -1.63 1.04
N PHE A 58 12.15 -1.97 -0.12
CA PHE A 58 11.37 -1.00 -0.89
C PHE A 58 10.25 -0.37 -0.08
N LEU A 59 9.49 -1.17 0.68
CA LEU A 59 8.40 -0.64 1.48
C LEU A 59 8.95 0.23 2.61
N GLU A 60 9.92 -0.26 3.37
CA GLU A 60 10.52 0.45 4.50
C GLU A 60 11.03 1.84 4.11
N HIS A 61 11.57 2.01 2.90
CA HIS A 61 12.06 3.29 2.39
C HIS A 61 10.99 4.21 1.80
N LYS A 62 9.78 3.71 1.53
CA LYS A 62 8.72 4.45 0.82
C LYS A 62 7.49 4.74 1.67
N LEU A 63 7.44 4.22 2.88
CA LEU A 63 6.30 4.37 3.80
C LEU A 63 6.41 5.60 4.71
N ASP A 64 7.59 6.22 4.85
CA ASP A 64 7.74 7.49 5.58
C ASP A 64 7.24 8.65 4.70
N VAL A 65 5.95 8.99 4.86
CA VAL A 65 5.24 9.97 4.02
C VAL A 65 4.87 11.23 4.81
N GLU A 66 4.93 12.38 4.13
CA GLU A 66 4.66 13.66 4.75
C GLU A 66 3.20 14.11 4.60
N LYS A 67 2.78 15.00 5.50
CA LYS A 67 1.49 15.70 5.41
C LYS A 67 1.54 16.76 4.33
N VAL A 68 0.72 16.60 3.29
CA VAL A 68 0.65 17.53 2.17
C VAL A 68 -0.78 18.01 1.90
N GLU A 69 -0.92 19.27 1.52
CA GLU A 69 -2.18 19.82 1.04
C GLU A 69 -2.47 19.31 -0.37
N VAL A 70 -3.68 18.79 -0.58
CA VAL A 70 -4.12 18.25 -1.87
C VAL A 70 -5.31 19.04 -2.39
N SER A 71 -5.19 19.54 -3.62
CA SER A 71 -6.26 20.28 -4.30
C SER A 71 -7.42 19.37 -4.68
N GLU A 72 -7.10 18.16 -5.16
CA GLU A 72 -8.05 17.13 -5.53
C GLU A 72 -7.62 15.77 -5.01
N PHE A 73 -8.49 15.15 -4.21
CA PHE A 73 -8.26 13.83 -3.65
C PHE A 73 -9.47 12.93 -3.91
N ARG A 74 -9.23 11.76 -4.52
CA ARG A 74 -10.25 10.77 -4.81
C ARG A 74 -9.72 9.39 -4.44
N SER A 75 -10.41 8.71 -3.52
CA SER A 75 -10.15 7.31 -3.19
C SER A 75 -11.42 6.48 -3.39
N PRO A 76 -11.39 5.39 -4.18
CA PRO A 76 -12.55 4.54 -4.38
C PRO A 76 -12.89 3.79 -3.08
N ARG A 77 -14.19 3.61 -2.82
CA ARG A 77 -14.62 2.69 -1.76
C ARG A 77 -14.65 1.29 -2.35
N PHE A 78 -13.98 0.36 -1.70
CA PHE A 78 -13.98 -1.05 -2.10
C PHE A 78 -14.25 -1.95 -0.90
N LYS A 79 -14.79 -3.13 -1.16
CA LYS A 79 -14.89 -4.25 -0.23
C LYS A 79 -14.44 -5.48 -0.99
N ILE A 80 -13.28 -6.00 -0.61
CA ILE A 80 -12.66 -7.15 -1.27
C ILE A 80 -12.66 -8.31 -0.29
N SER A 81 -12.91 -9.51 -0.79
CA SER A 81 -12.73 -10.76 -0.06
C SER A 81 -12.11 -11.74 -1.04
N PHE A 82 -11.01 -12.35 -0.67
CA PHE A 82 -10.30 -13.31 -1.51
C PHE A 82 -9.87 -14.51 -0.66
N GLY A 83 -9.70 -15.66 -1.31
CA GLY A 83 -9.10 -16.85 -0.73
C GLY A 83 -8.04 -17.39 -1.68
N LEU A 84 -6.99 -17.98 -1.12
CA LEU A 84 -5.87 -18.51 -1.88
C LEU A 84 -5.36 -19.80 -1.23
N GLU A 85 -5.18 -20.84 -2.03
CA GLU A 85 -4.54 -22.08 -1.59
C GLU A 85 -3.02 -21.94 -1.69
N THR A 86 -2.36 -21.79 -0.55
CA THR A 86 -0.92 -21.47 -0.49
C THR A 86 -0.01 -22.68 -0.67
N CYS A 87 -0.51 -23.90 -0.39
CA CYS A 87 0.29 -25.13 -0.43
C CYS A 87 0.95 -25.38 -1.79
N ASN A 88 0.30 -25.02 -2.90
CA ASN A 88 0.86 -25.21 -4.23
C ASN A 88 1.84 -24.08 -4.58
N MET A 89 1.53 -22.84 -4.20
CA MET A 89 2.41 -21.69 -4.48
C MET A 89 3.73 -21.73 -3.70
N LEU A 90 3.70 -22.20 -2.45
CA LEU A 90 4.91 -22.29 -1.62
C LEU A 90 5.87 -23.41 -2.10
N LYS A 91 5.33 -24.48 -2.69
CA LYS A 91 6.14 -25.54 -3.33
C LYS A 91 6.93 -24.99 -4.51
N ASP A 92 6.32 -24.15 -5.33
CA ASP A 92 6.96 -23.52 -6.49
C ASP A 92 8.10 -22.57 -6.07
N HIS A 93 8.02 -21.99 -4.86
CA HIS A 93 9.07 -21.16 -4.26
C HIS A 93 10.05 -21.92 -3.35
N SER A 94 10.11 -23.25 -3.42
CA SER A 94 11.06 -24.10 -2.67
C SER A 94 10.99 -24.02 -1.14
N VAL A 95 9.89 -23.52 -0.57
CA VAL A 95 9.62 -23.60 0.88
C VAL A 95 8.97 -24.96 1.13
N MET A 96 9.82 -25.99 1.26
CA MET A 96 9.42 -27.41 1.20
C MET A 96 9.24 -28.09 2.56
N GLU A 97 9.31 -27.37 3.69
CA GLU A 97 9.06 -27.96 5.01
C GLU A 97 8.00 -27.16 5.78
N ILE A 98 6.77 -27.70 5.80
CA ILE A 98 5.75 -27.46 6.83
C ILE A 98 5.15 -28.82 7.20
#